data_AF-A0A955IW94-F1
#
_entry.id   AF-A0A955IW94-F1
#
_cell.length_a   1.000
_cell.length_b   1.000
_cell.length_c   1.000
_cell.angle_alpha   90.00
_cell.angle_beta   90.00
_cell.angle_gamma   90.00
#
_symmetry.space_group_name_H-M   'P 1'
#
loop_
_entity.id
_entity.type
_entity.pdbx_description
1 polymer ?
#
loop_
_entity_poly.entity_id
_entity_poly.type
_entity_poly.pdbx_seq_one_letter_code
_entity_poly.pdbx_strand_id
1 'polypeptide(L)'
;MVISIIGILASVILVAYNPYKFLQNSYYRQSKADLLSIRKGLMLYAIKYGEYPPDVWRDLPSGIEEFIQHGSQWPKGPYPGSVFDYDNWSDQICWNGETGIIQITLRQVPGYNPDGSDNWNIYAVIKGKGIPHCSDSAAVGECINCPED
;
A
#
# COMPACT_ATOMS: atom_id res chain seq x y z
N MET A 1 40.20 -22.61 -20.74
CA MET A 1 40.42 -21.63 -19.65
C MET A 1 39.25 -20.67 -19.48
N VAL A 2 38.72 -20.07 -20.56
CA VAL A 2 37.56 -19.16 -20.50
C VAL A 2 36.31 -19.80 -19.88
N ILE A 3 36.02 -21.05 -20.23
CA ILE A 3 34.83 -21.80 -19.73
C ILE A 3 34.89 -21.96 -18.18
N SER A 4 36.08 -22.17 -17.64
CA SER A 4 36.31 -22.33 -16.20
C SER A 4 36.01 -21.05 -15.42
N ILE A 5 36.39 -19.89 -15.99
CA ILE A 5 36.15 -18.57 -15.39
C ILE A 5 34.66 -18.25 -15.40
N ILE A 6 33.96 -18.57 -16.50
CA ILE A 6 32.50 -18.37 -16.60
C ILE A 6 31.76 -19.22 -15.55
N GLY A 7 32.17 -20.48 -15.35
CA GLY A 7 31.56 -21.36 -14.35
C GLY A 7 31.69 -20.84 -12.92
N ILE A 8 32.86 -20.30 -12.56
CA ILE A 8 33.11 -19.73 -11.22
C ILE A 8 32.36 -18.41 -11.03
N LEU A 9 32.30 -17.55 -12.06
CA LEU A 9 31.52 -16.31 -11.95
C LEU A 9 30.02 -16.58 -11.81
N ALA A 10 29.48 -17.53 -12.57
CA ALA A 10 28.06 -17.85 -12.54
C ALA A 10 27.58 -18.33 -11.17
N SER A 11 28.39 -19.12 -10.46
CA SER A 11 28.04 -19.59 -9.11
C SER A 11 28.06 -18.47 -8.07
N VAL A 12 29.02 -17.54 -8.15
CA VAL A 12 29.09 -16.37 -7.26
C VAL A 12 27.88 -15.44 -7.47
N ILE A 13 27.48 -15.22 -8.72
CA ILE A 13 26.33 -14.38 -9.04
C ILE A 13 25.03 -14.98 -8.48
N LEU A 14 24.83 -16.30 -8.60
CA LEU A 14 23.62 -16.96 -8.08
C LEU A 14 23.52 -16.91 -6.55
N VAL A 15 24.63 -16.96 -5.83
CA VAL A 15 24.64 -16.86 -4.36
C VAL A 15 24.45 -15.42 -3.90
N ALA A 16 25.01 -14.44 -4.63
CA ALA A 16 24.88 -13.02 -4.30
C ALA A 16 23.50 -12.45 -4.69
N TYR A 17 22.87 -12.99 -5.74
CA TYR A 17 21.59 -12.52 -6.24
C TYR A 17 20.45 -13.34 -5.64
N ASN A 18 19.76 -12.77 -4.66
CA ASN A 18 18.50 -13.33 -4.17
C ASN A 18 17.32 -12.70 -4.97
N PRO A 19 16.82 -13.37 -6.03
CA PRO A 19 15.77 -12.81 -6.89
C PRO A 19 14.49 -12.49 -6.11
N TYR A 20 14.20 -13.26 -5.06
CA TYR A 20 13.03 -13.05 -4.21
C TYR A 20 13.11 -11.70 -3.49
N LYS A 21 14.25 -11.40 -2.85
CA LYS A 21 14.42 -10.11 -2.15
C LYS A 21 14.35 -8.91 -3.10
N PHE A 22 14.88 -9.06 -4.31
CA PHE A 22 14.80 -8.01 -5.33
C PHE A 22 13.35 -7.75 -5.76
N LEU A 23 12.59 -8.81 -5.99
CA LEU A 23 11.17 -8.73 -6.34
C LEU A 23 10.34 -8.05 -5.25
N GLN A 24 10.53 -8.47 -3.99
CA GLN A 24 9.86 -7.88 -2.82
C GLN A 24 10.16 -6.38 -2.70
N ASN A 25 11.42 -5.97 -2.89
CA ASN A 25 11.78 -4.55 -2.89
C ASN A 25 11.13 -3.76 -4.04
N SER A 26 10.98 -4.39 -5.22
CA SER A 26 10.31 -3.78 -6.37
C SER A 26 8.82 -3.56 -6.06
N TYR A 27 8.14 -4.59 -5.54
CA TYR A 27 6.73 -4.49 -5.15
C TYR A 27 6.50 -3.43 -4.09
N TYR A 28 7.38 -3.35 -3.09
CA TYR A 28 7.30 -2.34 -2.05
C TYR A 28 7.45 -0.92 -2.61
N ARG A 29 8.45 -0.67 -3.46
CA ARG A 29 8.66 0.64 -4.09
C ARG A 29 7.49 1.05 -4.96
N GLN A 30 6.96 0.10 -5.74
CA GLN A 30 5.77 0.32 -6.55
C GLN A 30 4.57 0.65 -5.67
N SER A 31 4.34 -0.11 -4.61
CA SER A 31 3.24 0.12 -3.66
C SER A 31 3.30 1.51 -3.05
N LYS A 32 4.50 1.97 -2.65
CA LYS A 32 4.70 3.33 -2.15
C LYS A 32 4.31 4.39 -3.19
N ALA A 33 4.75 4.23 -4.43
CA ALA A 33 4.42 5.16 -5.50
C ALA A 33 2.91 5.20 -5.77
N ASP A 34 2.27 4.02 -5.83
CA ASP A 34 0.85 3.86 -6.11
C ASP A 34 -0.01 4.46 -4.97
N LEU A 35 0.30 4.14 -3.71
CA LEU A 35 -0.39 4.70 -2.54
C LEU A 35 -0.31 6.24 -2.53
N LEU A 36 0.87 6.80 -2.81
CA LEU A 36 1.04 8.26 -2.86
C LEU A 36 0.32 8.89 -4.06
N SER A 37 0.24 8.19 -5.18
CA SER A 37 -0.51 8.62 -6.36
C SER A 37 -2.01 8.67 -6.06
N ILE A 38 -2.57 7.58 -5.50
CA ILE A 38 -3.98 7.49 -5.11
C ILE A 38 -4.32 8.54 -4.04
N ARG A 39 -3.47 8.69 -3.03
CA ARG A 39 -3.61 9.74 -2.01
C ARG A 39 -3.72 11.14 -2.62
N LYS A 40 -2.87 11.48 -3.59
CA LYS A 40 -2.97 12.77 -4.29
C LYS A 40 -4.28 12.89 -5.06
N GLY A 41 -4.73 11.82 -5.70
CA GLY A 41 -6.03 11.79 -6.37
C GLY A 41 -7.20 12.07 -5.41
N LEU A 42 -7.18 11.45 -4.22
CA LEU A 42 -8.17 11.68 -3.17
C LEU A 42 -8.15 13.12 -2.66
N MET A 43 -6.96 13.72 -2.51
CA MET A 43 -6.82 15.12 -2.14
C MET A 43 -7.39 16.06 -3.22
N LEU A 44 -7.15 15.78 -4.50
CA LEU A 44 -7.70 16.56 -5.61
C LEU A 44 -9.24 16.43 -5.69
N TYR A 45 -9.76 15.24 -5.43
CA TYR A 45 -11.21 15.01 -5.30
C TYR A 45 -11.80 15.93 -4.22
N ALA A 46 -11.21 15.92 -3.01
CA ALA A 46 -11.68 16.76 -1.92
C ALA A 46 -11.57 18.27 -2.23
N ILE A 47 -10.55 18.69 -2.96
CA ILE A 47 -10.41 20.08 -3.42
C ILE A 47 -11.53 20.45 -4.40
N LYS A 48 -11.92 19.54 -5.31
CA LYS A 48 -12.95 19.81 -6.32
C LYS A 48 -14.37 19.78 -5.74
N TYR A 49 -14.67 18.78 -4.90
CA TYR A 49 -16.02 18.50 -4.41
C TYR A 49 -16.28 19.01 -2.99
N GLY A 50 -15.25 19.45 -2.28
CA GLY A 50 -15.36 19.99 -0.90
C GLY A 50 -15.37 18.91 0.19
N GLU A 51 -15.44 17.64 -0.17
CA GLU A 51 -15.45 16.50 0.74
C GLU A 51 -14.73 15.29 0.13
N TYR A 52 -14.32 14.34 0.98
CA TYR A 52 -13.76 13.07 0.54
C TYR A 52 -14.88 12.11 0.16
N PRO A 53 -14.66 11.19 -0.81
CA PRO A 53 -15.71 10.27 -1.21
C PRO A 53 -16.06 9.30 -0.07
N PRO A 54 -17.29 8.77 -0.03
CA PRO A 54 -17.71 7.80 0.97
C PRO A 54 -16.88 6.52 0.87
N ASP A 55 -16.84 5.78 1.98
CA ASP A 55 -16.18 4.48 2.05
C ASP A 55 -16.81 3.50 1.05
N VAL A 56 -15.99 2.67 0.42
CA VAL A 56 -16.45 1.63 -0.50
C VAL A 56 -15.73 0.33 -0.17
N TRP A 57 -16.43 -0.79 -0.27
CA TRP A 57 -15.86 -2.08 0.07
C TRP A 57 -14.83 -2.53 -0.98
N ARG A 58 -13.53 -2.32 -0.69
CA ARG A 58 -12.40 -2.84 -1.49
C ARG A 58 -12.44 -2.43 -2.96
N ASP A 59 -12.87 -1.21 -3.21
CA ASP A 59 -13.02 -0.70 -4.57
C ASP A 59 -12.58 0.76 -4.65
N LEU A 60 -12.57 1.26 -5.88
CA LEU A 60 -12.40 2.67 -6.18
C LEU A 60 -13.68 3.44 -5.82
N PRO A 61 -13.61 4.50 -4.99
CA PRO A 61 -14.76 5.35 -4.77
C PRO A 61 -15.16 6.05 -6.07
N SER A 62 -16.47 6.09 -6.36
CA SER A 62 -16.97 6.71 -7.59
C SER A 62 -16.54 8.17 -7.72
N GLY A 63 -16.12 8.58 -8.91
CA GLY A 63 -15.75 9.97 -9.23
C GLY A 63 -14.26 10.28 -9.02
N ILE A 64 -13.45 9.34 -8.52
CA ILE A 64 -12.00 9.55 -8.42
C ILE A 64 -11.24 9.20 -9.71
N GLU A 65 -11.89 8.56 -10.67
CA GLU A 65 -11.30 8.09 -11.93
C GLU A 65 -10.61 9.22 -12.71
N GLU A 66 -11.09 10.45 -12.57
CA GLU A 66 -10.52 11.63 -13.21
C GLU A 66 -9.20 12.10 -12.58
N PHE A 67 -8.89 11.66 -11.35
CA PHE A 67 -7.73 12.13 -10.59
C PHE A 67 -6.62 11.10 -10.45
N ILE A 68 -6.88 9.85 -10.82
CA ILE A 68 -5.87 8.79 -10.79
C ILE A 68 -5.34 8.50 -12.19
N GLN A 69 -4.04 8.24 -12.29
CA GLN A 69 -3.38 7.96 -13.59
C GLN A 69 -3.91 6.70 -14.28
N HIS A 70 -4.57 5.81 -13.53
CA HIS A 70 -5.15 4.57 -14.06
C HIS A 70 -6.57 4.75 -14.64
N GLY A 71 -7.11 5.98 -14.65
CA GLY A 71 -8.46 6.24 -15.12
C GLY A 71 -9.50 5.48 -14.30
N SER A 72 -10.44 4.80 -14.95
CA SER A 72 -11.51 4.04 -14.30
C SER A 72 -11.12 2.65 -13.79
N GLN A 73 -9.84 2.30 -13.81
CA GLN A 73 -9.36 1.00 -13.34
C GLN A 73 -8.70 1.16 -11.98
N TRP A 74 -9.29 0.53 -10.95
CA TRP A 74 -8.62 0.41 -9.65
C TRP A 74 -7.34 -0.41 -9.84
N PRO A 75 -6.16 0.13 -9.48
CA PRO A 75 -4.91 -0.59 -9.67
C PRO A 75 -4.94 -1.89 -8.86
N LYS A 76 -4.38 -2.95 -9.43
CA LYS A 76 -4.09 -4.15 -8.64
C LYS A 76 -2.88 -3.90 -7.75
N GLY A 77 -2.90 -4.48 -6.57
CA GLY A 77 -1.74 -4.44 -5.68
C GLY A 77 -0.51 -5.07 -6.34
N PRO A 78 0.71 -4.56 -6.10
CA PRO A 78 1.93 -5.11 -6.70
C PRO A 78 2.27 -6.53 -6.21
N TYR A 79 1.76 -6.91 -5.03
CA TYR A 79 2.00 -8.23 -4.47
C TYR A 79 0.94 -9.21 -4.96
N PRO A 80 1.28 -10.49 -5.19
CA PRO A 80 0.29 -11.49 -5.56
C PRO A 80 -0.85 -11.57 -4.55
N GLY A 81 -2.06 -11.22 -4.99
CA GLY A 81 -3.26 -11.25 -4.15
C GLY A 81 -3.51 -10.00 -3.31
N SER A 82 -2.62 -9.00 -3.32
CA SER A 82 -2.84 -7.76 -2.59
C SER A 82 -3.83 -6.84 -3.31
N VAL A 83 -4.58 -6.07 -2.52
CA VAL A 83 -5.64 -5.19 -3.01
C VAL A 83 -5.56 -3.85 -2.27
N PHE A 84 -5.72 -2.76 -3.01
CA PHE A 84 -5.89 -1.44 -2.41
C PHE A 84 -7.31 -1.31 -1.84
N ASP A 85 -7.41 -0.76 -0.64
CA ASP A 85 -8.66 -0.51 0.06
C ASP A 85 -8.67 0.95 0.53
N TYR A 86 -9.64 1.70 0.03
CA TYR A 86 -9.86 3.06 0.50
C TYR A 86 -10.67 2.98 1.77
N ASP A 87 -10.12 3.55 2.84
CA ASP A 87 -10.69 3.51 4.17
C ASP A 87 -11.11 4.95 4.54
N ASN A 88 -12.42 5.23 4.47
CA ASN A 88 -13.03 6.44 5.02
C ASN A 88 -13.88 6.08 6.22
N TRP A 89 -13.22 5.80 7.33
CA TRP A 89 -13.87 5.30 8.53
C TRP A 89 -14.49 6.47 9.32
N SER A 90 -15.77 6.72 9.05
CA SER A 90 -16.60 7.70 9.76
C SER A 90 -17.55 7.08 10.78
N ASP A 91 -17.50 5.77 11.00
CA ASP A 91 -18.41 5.06 11.92
C ASP A 91 -17.92 5.08 13.38
N GLN A 92 -18.82 4.91 14.35
CA GLN A 92 -18.49 5.03 15.78
C GLN A 92 -17.45 4.01 16.28
N ILE A 93 -17.28 2.89 15.59
CA ILE A 93 -16.32 1.84 15.97
C ILE A 93 -14.90 2.31 15.64
N CYS A 94 -14.72 2.96 14.50
CA CYS A 94 -13.43 3.42 14.02
C CYS A 94 -13.20 4.93 14.30
N TRP A 95 -14.23 5.63 14.82
CA TRP A 95 -14.18 7.00 15.30
C TRP A 95 -14.03 7.07 16.83
N ASN A 96 -12.79 7.16 17.31
CA ASN A 96 -12.50 7.26 18.75
C ASN A 96 -12.63 8.69 19.33
N GLY A 97 -13.24 9.63 18.59
CA GLY A 97 -13.43 11.02 19.02
C GLY A 97 -12.26 11.96 18.73
N GLU A 98 -11.10 11.45 18.29
CA GLU A 98 -9.93 12.25 17.91
C GLU A 98 -9.62 12.20 16.41
N THR A 99 -10.15 11.22 15.67
CA THR A 99 -9.77 10.99 14.27
C THR A 99 -10.93 10.50 13.41
N GLY A 100 -11.21 11.24 12.33
CA GLY A 100 -11.75 10.64 11.12
C GLY A 100 -10.58 10.16 10.30
N ILE A 101 -10.38 8.85 10.24
CA ILE A 101 -9.27 8.26 9.50
C ILE A 101 -9.71 8.16 8.06
N ILE A 102 -9.02 8.91 7.21
CA ILE A 102 -9.10 8.75 5.77
C ILE A 102 -7.72 8.29 5.34
N GLN A 103 -7.64 7.08 4.80
CA GLN A 103 -6.39 6.49 4.34
C GLN A 103 -6.62 5.59 3.12
N ILE A 104 -5.53 5.23 2.47
CA ILE A 104 -5.51 4.17 1.44
C ILE A 104 -4.57 3.07 1.94
N THR A 105 -5.05 1.83 1.93
CA THR A 105 -4.35 0.68 2.49
C THR A 105 -4.12 -0.35 1.40
N LEU A 106 -2.88 -0.79 1.21
CA LEU A 106 -2.58 -2.02 0.49
C LEU A 106 -2.66 -3.19 1.47
N ARG A 107 -3.71 -3.99 1.33
CA ARG A 107 -3.98 -5.14 2.20
C ARG A 107 -3.29 -6.39 1.70
N GLN A 108 -2.98 -7.30 2.64
CA GLN A 108 -2.50 -8.66 2.37
C GLN A 108 -1.23 -8.64 1.51
N VAL A 109 -0.10 -8.27 2.12
CA VAL A 109 1.18 -8.11 1.44
C VAL A 109 2.08 -9.33 1.70
N PRO A 110 1.86 -10.49 1.04
CA PRO A 110 2.57 -11.72 1.35
C PRO A 110 4.08 -11.60 1.05
N GLY A 111 4.89 -11.99 2.02
CA GLY A 111 6.35 -12.04 1.89
C GLY A 111 7.08 -10.72 2.15
N TYR A 112 6.38 -9.58 2.22
CA TYR A 112 6.90 -8.36 2.82
C TYR A 112 6.40 -8.29 4.25
N ASN A 113 7.18 -8.89 5.15
CA ASN A 113 6.92 -8.74 6.56
C ASN A 113 8.19 -8.47 7.35
N PRO A 114 8.41 -7.22 7.79
CA PRO A 114 9.52 -6.88 8.67
C PRO A 114 9.50 -7.65 9.99
N ASP A 115 8.33 -8.05 10.49
CA ASP A 115 8.16 -8.79 11.75
C ASP A 115 7.95 -10.31 11.58
N GLY A 116 7.74 -10.77 10.35
CA GLY A 116 7.54 -12.19 10.01
C GLY A 116 6.11 -12.71 10.05
N SER A 117 5.09 -11.87 10.27
CA SER A 117 3.68 -12.25 10.13
C SER A 117 3.22 -12.37 8.66
N ASP A 118 1.99 -12.80 8.40
CA ASP A 118 1.43 -12.87 7.03
C ASP A 118 0.36 -11.78 6.76
N ASN A 119 0.08 -10.93 7.76
CA ASN A 119 -0.99 -9.93 7.74
C ASN A 119 -0.44 -8.49 7.75
N TRP A 120 0.62 -8.24 6.99
CA TRP A 120 1.18 -6.89 6.87
C TRP A 120 0.38 -6.04 5.87
N ASN A 121 0.06 -4.82 6.29
CA ASN A 121 -0.55 -3.79 5.46
C ASN A 121 0.44 -2.64 5.22
N ILE A 122 0.36 -1.98 4.06
CA ILE A 122 1.10 -0.75 3.80
C ILE A 122 0.07 0.34 3.54
N TYR A 123 0.07 1.43 4.31
CA TYR A 123 -0.98 2.43 4.22
C TYR A 123 -0.43 3.86 4.14
N ALA A 124 -1.20 4.73 3.48
CA ALA A 124 -0.93 6.15 3.39
C ALA A 124 -2.11 6.97 3.93
N VAL A 125 -1.83 7.84 4.88
CA VAL A 125 -2.82 8.64 5.60
C VAL A 125 -3.10 9.93 4.86
N ILE A 126 -4.38 10.23 4.69
CA ILE A 126 -4.88 11.47 4.11
C ILE A 126 -5.32 12.41 5.23
N LYS A 127 -6.04 11.88 6.22
CA LYS A 127 -6.55 12.63 7.38
C LYS A 127 -6.60 11.73 8.62
N GLY A 128 -6.36 12.31 9.80
CA GLY A 128 -6.41 11.60 11.08
C GLY A 128 -5.10 10.89 11.43
N LYS A 129 -5.18 9.93 12.36
CA LYS A 129 -4.07 9.06 12.77
C LYS A 129 -4.20 7.73 12.04
N GLY A 130 -3.21 7.38 11.21
CA GLY A 130 -3.26 6.12 10.46
C GLY A 130 -3.18 4.90 11.36
N ILE A 131 -3.89 3.85 10.99
CA ILE A 131 -3.82 2.53 11.63
C ILE A 131 -3.88 1.42 10.56
N PRO A 132 -3.27 0.25 10.78
CA PRO A 132 -3.27 -0.82 9.79
C PRO A 132 -4.66 -1.36 9.43
N HIS A 133 -5.57 -1.39 10.42
CA HIS A 133 -6.98 -1.74 10.27
C HIS A 133 -7.75 -1.28 11.53
N CYS A 134 -9.00 -0.86 11.40
CA CYS A 134 -9.74 -0.33 12.56
C CYS A 134 -10.44 -1.39 13.43
N SER A 135 -10.85 -2.53 12.86
CA SER A 135 -11.58 -3.59 13.59
C SER A 135 -10.80 -4.89 13.76
N ASP A 136 -9.57 -4.95 13.24
CA ASP A 136 -8.73 -6.14 13.30
C ASP A 136 -7.49 -5.81 14.13
N SER A 137 -7.49 -6.23 15.39
CA SER A 137 -6.38 -6.00 16.32
C SER A 137 -5.14 -6.82 15.97
N ALA A 138 -5.25 -7.82 15.09
CA ALA A 138 -4.12 -8.59 14.60
C ALA A 138 -3.49 -7.97 13.34
N ALA A 139 -4.11 -6.94 12.76
CA ALA A 139 -3.55 -6.25 11.61
C ALA A 139 -2.32 -5.43 12.02
N VAL A 140 -1.20 -5.72 11.38
CA VAL A 140 0.05 -4.97 11.50
C VAL A 140 0.36 -4.27 10.20
N GLY A 141 1.15 -3.21 10.24
CA GLY A 141 1.47 -2.50 9.01
C GLY A 141 2.38 -1.31 9.15
N GLU A 142 2.81 -0.80 8.00
CA GLU A 142 3.69 0.35 7.86
C GLU A 142 2.91 1.55 7.30
N CYS A 143 2.98 2.68 8.00
CA CYS A 143 2.54 3.94 7.45
C CYS A 143 3.66 4.60 6.65
N ILE A 144 3.41 4.93 5.37
CA ILE A 144 4.46 5.45 4.48
C ILE A 144 4.61 6.97 4.51
N ASN A 145 3.70 7.68 5.17
CA ASN A 145 3.67 9.15 5.23
C ASN A 145 3.16 9.71 6.57
N CYS A 146 3.17 8.91 7.63
CA CYS A 146 2.88 9.39 8.98
C CYS A 146 4.12 10.11 9.54
N PRO A 147 3.93 11.10 10.43
CA PRO A 147 5.02 11.58 11.27
C PRO A 147 5.61 10.40 12.05
N GLU A 148 6.93 10.36 12.20
CA GLU A 148 7.54 9.51 13.23
C GLU A 148 7.13 10.10 14.59
N ASP A 149 6.43 9.31 15.42
CA ASP A 149 6.08 9.68 16.79
C ASP A 149 7.33 9.84 17.67
#